data_AF-A0A0Q0JQN3-F1
#
_entry.id   AF-A0A0Q0JQN3-F1
#
_cell.length_a   1.000
_cell.length_b   1.000
_cell.length_c   1.000
_cell.angle_alpha   90.00
_cell.angle_beta   90.00
_cell.angle_gamma   90.00
#
_symmetry.space_group_name_H-M   'P 1'
#
loop_
_entity.id
_entity.type
_entity.pdbx_description
1 polymer ?
#
loop_
_entity_poly.entity_id
_entity_poly.type
_entity_poly.pdbx_seq_one_letter_code
_entity_poly.pdbx_strand_id
1 'polypeptide(L)'
;MEAIHRVVEFTFDHHDSNVDFVRIVCIENIHNGENVKQSDTIQAKSQNIIRALDGILRRGEANGLFRDGVHPVDLHLMISSFCFYRISNRHTFSEIFQIELWSEEVKQRHKAMICDAVLRYLKR
;
A
#
# COMPACT_ATOMS: atom_id res chain seq x y z
N MET A 1 10.68 -12.14 -6.11
CA MET A 1 10.73 -11.53 -4.76
C MET A 1 11.05 -10.04 -4.82
N GLU A 2 12.15 -9.64 -5.45
CA GLU A 2 12.61 -8.24 -5.50
C GLU A 2 11.59 -7.26 -6.10
N ALA A 3 10.89 -7.63 -7.17
CA ALA A 3 9.86 -6.78 -7.78
C ALA A 3 8.72 -6.42 -6.80
N ILE A 4 8.22 -7.38 -6.01
CA ILE A 4 7.19 -7.11 -4.99
C ILE A 4 7.77 -6.26 -3.88
N HIS A 5 8.99 -6.56 -3.41
CA HIS A 5 9.65 -5.76 -2.40
C HIS A 5 9.69 -4.28 -2.82
N ARG A 6 10.10 -4.01 -4.06
CA ARG A 6 10.16 -2.66 -4.61
C ARG A 6 8.80 -1.98 -4.69
N VAL A 7 7.74 -2.72 -5.03
CA VAL A 7 6.36 -2.18 -5.03
C VAL A 7 5.92 -1.80 -3.62
N VAL A 8 6.21 -2.63 -2.62
CA VAL A 8 5.87 -2.34 -1.22
C VAL A 8 6.63 -1.09 -0.74
N GLU A 9 7.94 -1.04 -0.96
CA GLU A 9 8.77 0.11 -0.60
C GLU A 9 8.29 1.40 -1.28
N PHE A 10 8.04 1.34 -2.58
CA PHE A 10 7.54 2.48 -3.35
C PHE A 10 6.20 2.97 -2.81
N THR A 11 5.28 2.05 -2.50
CA THR A 11 3.96 2.43 -1.96
C THR A 11 4.10 3.08 -0.59
N PHE A 12 4.99 2.57 0.26
CA PHE A 12 5.29 3.14 1.57
C PHE A 12 5.85 4.57 1.44
N ASP A 13 6.93 4.73 0.66
CA ASP A 13 7.61 6.02 0.47
C ASP A 13 6.68 7.04 -0.19
N HIS A 14 5.85 6.60 -1.12
CA HIS A 14 4.90 7.45 -1.82
C HIS A 14 3.86 8.04 -0.86
N HIS A 15 3.23 7.22 -0.01
CA HIS A 15 2.25 7.73 0.96
C HIS A 15 2.91 8.62 2.01
N ASP A 16 4.10 8.25 2.49
CA ASP A 16 4.85 9.02 3.48
C ASP A 16 5.27 10.40 2.96
N SER A 17 5.68 10.48 1.68
CA SER A 17 6.09 11.72 1.03
C SER A 17 4.92 12.58 0.54
N ASN A 18 3.72 12.00 0.39
CA ASN A 18 2.54 12.68 -0.18
C ASN A 18 1.39 12.72 0.83
N VAL A 19 1.64 13.29 2.01
CA VAL A 19 0.67 13.38 3.10
C VAL A 19 -0.63 14.07 2.67
N ASP A 20 -0.53 15.16 1.91
CA ASP A 20 -1.72 15.92 1.48
C ASP A 20 -2.63 15.10 0.56
N PHE A 21 -2.05 14.26 -0.29
CA PHE A 21 -2.81 13.32 -1.12
C PHE A 21 -3.62 12.35 -0.25
N VAL A 22 -2.99 11.77 0.79
CA VAL A 22 -3.68 10.87 1.72
C VAL A 22 -4.85 11.59 2.41
N ARG A 23 -4.67 12.85 2.80
CA ARG A 23 -5.73 13.65 3.43
C ARG A 23 -6.89 13.94 2.48
N ILE A 24 -6.61 14.26 1.21
CA ILE A 24 -7.65 14.42 0.18
C ILE A 24 -8.48 13.13 0.07
N VAL A 25 -7.83 11.98 0.00
CA VAL A 25 -8.52 10.69 -0.05
C VAL A 25 -9.33 10.42 1.22
N CYS A 26 -8.84 10.80 2.41
CA CYS A 26 -9.62 10.70 3.66
C CYS A 26 -10.89 11.53 3.61
N ILE A 27 -10.79 12.79 3.15
CA ILE A 27 -11.94 13.70 3.02
C ILE A 27 -12.93 13.13 2.00
N GLU A 28 -12.43 12.64 0.87
CA GLU A 28 -13.26 12.02 -0.16
C GLU A 28 -13.99 10.77 0.35
N ASN A 29 -13.35 9.96 1.19
CA ASN A 29 -13.99 8.82 1.84
C ASN A 29 -15.11 9.24 2.81
N ILE A 30 -14.94 10.36 3.55
CA ILE A 30 -16.01 10.93 4.38
C ILE A 30 -17.22 11.33 3.51
N HIS A 31 -16.96 11.77 2.28
CA HIS A 31 -17.99 12.10 1.28
C HIS A 31 -18.39 10.90 0.40
N ASN A 32 -18.13 9.66 0.83
CA ASN A 32 -18.53 8.43 0.11
C ASN A 32 -18.02 8.33 -1.35
N GLY A 33 -16.88 8.95 -1.66
CA GLY A 33 -16.22 8.83 -2.96
C GLY A 33 -16.95 9.52 -4.12
N GLU A 34 -17.76 10.55 -3.85
CA GLU A 34 -18.59 11.22 -4.87
C GLU A 34 -17.81 11.82 -6.04
N ASN A 35 -16.60 12.34 -5.82
CA ASN A 35 -15.75 12.92 -6.87
C ASN A 35 -14.92 11.83 -7.56
N VAL A 36 -14.44 10.83 -6.81
CA VAL A 36 -13.68 9.70 -7.39
C VAL A 36 -14.55 8.89 -8.34
N LYS A 37 -15.83 8.70 -8.02
CA LYS A 37 -16.82 8.05 -8.91
C LYS A 37 -16.95 8.71 -10.28
N GLN A 38 -16.61 10.00 -10.38
CA GLN A 38 -16.73 10.79 -11.61
C GLN A 38 -15.38 10.94 -12.34
N SER A 39 -14.29 10.42 -11.80
CA SER A 39 -12.95 10.63 -12.33
C SER A 39 -12.39 9.41 -13.06
N ASP A 40 -12.55 9.40 -14.39
CA ASP A 40 -11.96 8.38 -15.28
C ASP A 40 -10.44 8.29 -15.14
N THR A 41 -9.78 9.42 -14.83
CA THR A 41 -8.32 9.47 -14.65
C THR A 41 -7.87 8.69 -13.42
N ILE A 42 -8.60 8.78 -12.30
CA ILE A 42 -8.27 8.04 -11.08
C ILE A 42 -8.47 6.55 -11.31
N GLN A 43 -9.59 6.17 -11.95
CA GLN A 43 -9.87 4.78 -12.28
C GLN A 43 -8.78 4.17 -13.17
N ALA A 44 -8.38 4.87 -14.24
CA ALA A 44 -7.34 4.40 -15.16
C ALA A 44 -5.98 4.22 -14.47
N LYS A 45 -5.58 5.16 -13.60
CA LYS A 45 -4.34 5.04 -12.81
C LYS A 45 -4.36 3.82 -11.89
N SER A 46 -5.46 3.62 -11.16
CA SER A 46 -5.62 2.45 -10.29
C SER A 46 -5.54 1.14 -11.07
N GLN A 47 -6.19 1.06 -12.24
CA GLN A 47 -6.11 -0.13 -13.09
C GLN A 47 -4.69 -0.44 -13.57
N ASN A 48 -3.87 0.57 -13.89
CA ASN A 48 -2.49 0.36 -14.30
C ASN A 48 -1.64 -0.27 -13.18
N ILE A 49 -1.84 0.16 -11.92
CA ILE A 49 -1.16 -0.41 -10.76
C ILE A 49 -1.54 -1.89 -10.60
N ILE A 50 -2.85 -2.20 -10.68
CA ILE A 50 -3.34 -3.57 -10.55
C ILE A 50 -2.82 -4.47 -11.67
N ARG A 51 -2.76 -4.00 -12.92
CA ARG A 51 -2.19 -4.76 -14.05
C ARG A 51 -0.71 -5.04 -13.86
N ALA A 52 0.06 -4.07 -13.35
CA ALA A 52 1.47 -4.27 -13.06
C ALA A 52 1.69 -5.32 -11.96
N LEU A 53 0.89 -5.27 -10.88
CA LEU A 53 0.90 -6.25 -9.81
C LEU A 53 0.52 -7.65 -10.28
N ASP A 54 -0.54 -7.78 -11.08
CA ASP A 54 -0.96 -9.06 -11.66
C ASP A 54 0.17 -9.69 -12.48
N GLY A 55 0.82 -8.91 -13.35
CA GLY A 55 1.95 -9.40 -14.12
C GLY A 55 3.12 -9.89 -13.25
N ILE A 56 3.40 -9.24 -12.13
CA ILE A 56 4.42 -9.70 -11.17
C ILE A 56 3.99 -11.00 -10.50
N LEU A 57 2.74 -11.08 -10.05
CA LEU A 57 2.19 -12.26 -9.38
C LEU A 57 2.22 -13.48 -10.29
N ARG A 58 1.73 -13.37 -11.53
CA ARG A 58 1.73 -14.46 -12.52
C ARG A 58 3.13 -14.99 -12.81
N ARG A 59 4.12 -14.11 -12.92
CA ARG A 59 5.51 -14.54 -13.09
C ARG A 59 6.04 -15.27 -11.86
N GLY A 60 5.69 -14.84 -10.65
CA GLY A 60 6.14 -15.51 -9.44
C GLY A 60 5.44 -16.86 -9.20
N GLU A 61 4.14 -16.97 -9.51
CA GLU A 61 3.39 -18.23 -9.52
C GLU A 61 4.01 -19.23 -10.51
N ALA A 62 4.25 -18.81 -11.76
CA ALA A 62 4.82 -19.67 -12.81
C ALA A 62 6.24 -20.19 -12.47
N ASN A 63 7.01 -19.43 -11.69
CA ASN A 63 8.34 -19.82 -11.22
C ASN A 63 8.32 -20.58 -9.88
N GLY A 64 7.13 -20.88 -9.34
CA GLY A 64 6.98 -21.56 -8.04
C GLY A 64 7.45 -20.73 -6.83
N LEU A 65 7.65 -19.42 -7.01
CA LEU A 65 8.12 -18.50 -5.95
C LEU A 65 6.98 -17.97 -5.09
N PHE A 66 5.79 -17.80 -5.68
CA PHE A 66 4.61 -17.32 -5.00
C PHE A 66 3.57 -18.44 -4.88
N ARG A 67 2.79 -18.40 -3.80
CA ARG A 67 1.56 -19.19 -3.68
C ARG A 67 0.57 -18.78 -4.75
N ASP A 68 -0.27 -19.73 -5.12
CA ASP A 68 -1.35 -19.59 -6.06
C ASP A 68 -2.56 -18.87 -5.45
N GLY A 69 -3.36 -18.24 -6.31
CA GLY A 69 -4.66 -17.69 -5.94
C GLY A 69 -4.61 -16.32 -5.26
N VAL A 70 -3.47 -15.63 -5.30
CA VAL A 70 -3.39 -14.25 -4.80
C VAL A 70 -4.00 -13.28 -5.81
N HIS A 71 -5.09 -12.63 -5.42
CA HIS A 71 -5.68 -11.58 -6.24
C HIS A 71 -4.89 -10.26 -6.13
N PRO A 72 -4.59 -9.58 -7.26
CA PRO A 72 -3.76 -8.38 -7.27
C PRO A 72 -4.42 -7.20 -6.54
N VAL A 73 -5.75 -7.09 -6.58
CA VAL A 73 -6.51 -6.07 -5.85
C VAL A 73 -6.38 -6.26 -4.34
N ASP A 74 -6.51 -7.49 -3.86
CA ASP A 74 -6.42 -7.79 -2.42
C ASP A 74 -5.00 -7.55 -1.90
N LEU A 75 -3.99 -7.92 -2.67
CA LEU A 75 -2.60 -7.60 -2.35
C LEU A 75 -2.36 -6.09 -2.31
N HIS A 76 -2.86 -5.36 -3.31
CA HIS A 76 -2.76 -3.90 -3.33
C HIS A 76 -3.47 -3.27 -2.12
N LEU A 77 -4.65 -3.77 -1.76
CA LEU A 77 -5.41 -3.33 -0.59
C LEU A 77 -4.62 -3.58 0.69
N MET A 78 -4.02 -4.76 0.87
CA MET A 78 -3.22 -5.09 2.06
C MET A 78 -2.05 -4.12 2.23
N ILE A 79 -1.28 -3.88 1.16
CA ILE A 79 -0.12 -2.98 1.18
C ILE A 79 -0.57 -1.54 1.47
N SER A 80 -1.58 -1.08 0.72
CA SER A 80 -2.06 0.30 0.81
C SER A 80 -2.71 0.58 2.15
N SER A 81 -3.43 -0.38 2.74
CA SER A 81 -4.08 -0.21 4.05
C SER A 81 -3.07 0.14 5.13
N PHE A 82 -1.94 -0.57 5.20
CA PHE A 82 -0.89 -0.27 6.18
C PHE A 82 -0.27 1.12 5.93
N CYS A 83 0.11 1.41 4.69
CA CYS A 83 0.78 2.66 4.34
C CYS A 83 -0.15 3.87 4.54
N PHE A 84 -1.41 3.75 4.12
CA PHE A 84 -2.43 4.77 4.26
C PHE A 84 -2.79 5.04 5.73
N TYR A 85 -2.98 3.99 6.53
CA TYR A 85 -3.34 4.12 7.95
C TYR A 85 -2.24 4.84 8.75
N ARG A 86 -0.96 4.55 8.47
CA ARG A 86 0.17 5.27 9.09
C ARG A 86 0.09 6.78 8.91
N ILE A 87 -0.48 7.27 7.81
CA ILE A 87 -0.53 8.69 7.48
C ILE A 87 -1.88 9.31 7.90
N SER A 88 -2.98 8.68 7.52
CA SER A 88 -4.35 9.15 7.81
C SER A 88 -4.64 9.23 9.30
N ASN A 89 -4.12 8.30 10.10
CA ASN A 89 -4.32 8.23 11.54
C ASN A 89 -3.09 8.64 12.34
N ARG A 90 -2.07 9.25 11.71
CA ARG A 90 -0.78 9.49 12.36
C ARG A 90 -0.90 10.24 13.69
N HIS A 91 -1.76 11.25 13.78
CA HIS A 91 -1.88 12.08 14.97
C HIS A 91 -2.51 11.31 16.14
N THR A 92 -3.64 10.65 15.91
CA THR A 92 -4.33 9.88 16.95
C THR A 92 -3.55 8.64 17.35
N PHE A 93 -2.96 7.93 16.38
CA PHE A 93 -2.18 6.74 16.67
C PHE A 93 -0.92 7.06 17.45
N SER A 94 -0.21 8.13 17.07
CA SER A 94 0.98 8.59 17.77
C SER A 94 0.69 9.02 19.20
N GLU A 95 -0.43 9.72 19.44
CA GLU A 95 -0.84 10.10 20.80
C GLU A 95 -1.26 8.90 21.65
N ILE A 96 -2.05 7.97 21.11
CA ILE A 96 -2.55 6.81 21.87
C ILE A 96 -1.41 5.85 22.26
N PHE A 97 -0.49 5.60 21.33
CA PHE A 97 0.57 4.59 21.51
C PHE A 97 1.96 5.19 21.80
N GLN A 98 2.05 6.51 21.96
CA GLN A 98 3.28 7.23 22.27
C GLN A 98 4.42 6.86 21.30
N ILE A 99 4.12 6.91 20.00
CA ILE A 99 5.04 6.54 18.92
C ILE A 99 5.09 7.63 17.86
N GLU A 100 6.28 8.12 17.54
CA GLU A 100 6.45 9.11 16.47
C GLU A 100 6.47 8.44 15.09
N LEU A 101 5.34 8.42 14.37
CA LEU A 101 5.25 7.73 13.08
C LEU A 101 6.04 8.43 11.97
N TRP A 102 6.44 9.68 12.17
CA TRP A 102 7.26 10.46 11.23
C TRP A 102 8.77 10.34 11.52
N SER A 103 9.19 9.69 12.59
CA SER A 103 10.62 9.51 12.86
C SER A 103 11.23 8.53 11.87
N GLU A 104 12.47 8.79 11.46
CA GLU A 104 13.15 7.97 10.44
C GLU A 104 13.32 6.52 10.92
N GLU A 105 13.63 6.32 12.20
CA GLU A 105 13.75 5.00 12.80
C GLU A 105 12.45 4.19 12.69
N VAL A 106 11.30 4.79 13.05
CA VAL A 106 9.99 4.12 13.00
C VAL A 106 9.58 3.88 11.55
N LYS A 107 9.88 4.80 10.63
CA LYS A 107 9.63 4.61 9.20
C LYS A 107 10.39 3.40 8.67
N GLN A 108 11.70 3.33 8.89
CA GLN A 108 12.52 2.20 8.41
C GLN A 108 12.07 0.87 9.01
N ARG A 109 11.78 0.84 10.32
CA ARG A 109 11.25 -0.36 10.98
C ARG A 109 9.91 -0.80 10.39
N HIS A 110 8.97 0.12 10.17
CA HIS A 110 7.65 -0.22 9.62
C HIS A 110 7.72 -0.61 8.14
N LYS A 111 8.61 0.04 7.36
CA LYS A 111 8.87 -0.31 5.95
C LYS A 111 9.41 -1.74 5.84
N ALA A 112 10.43 -2.08 6.63
CA ALA A 112 10.96 -3.44 6.69
C ALA A 112 9.89 -4.45 7.12
N MET A 113 9.06 -4.11 8.12
CA MET A 113 7.98 -4.96 8.62
C MET A 113 6.93 -5.26 7.54
N ILE A 114 6.43 -4.25 6.81
CA ILE A 114 5.43 -4.50 5.76
C ILE A 114 6.02 -5.24 4.57
N CYS A 115 7.28 -4.97 4.21
CA CYS A 115 8.00 -5.75 3.19
C CYS A 115 8.08 -7.23 3.58
N ASP A 116 8.54 -7.54 4.80
CA ASP A 116 8.64 -8.93 5.28
C ASP A 116 7.26 -9.61 5.33
N ALA A 117 6.26 -8.93 5.88
CA ALA A 117 4.89 -9.45 5.98
C ALA A 117 4.31 -9.82 4.60
N VAL A 118 4.43 -8.92 3.62
CA VAL A 118 3.95 -9.14 2.25
C VAL A 118 4.71 -10.28 1.59
N LEU A 119 6.04 -10.30 1.70
CA LEU A 119 6.85 -11.35 1.09
C LEU A 119 6.56 -12.73 1.71
N ARG A 120 6.34 -12.81 3.03
CA ARG A 120 5.92 -14.05 3.71
C ARG A 120 4.51 -14.47 3.32
N TYR A 121 3.59 -13.52 3.17
CA TYR A 121 2.24 -13.78 2.68
C TYR A 121 2.25 -14.30 1.24
N LEU A 122 3.22 -13.91 0.41
CA LEU A 122 3.30 -14.43 -0.97
C LEU A 122 4.06 -15.75 -1.08
N LYS A 123 5.01 -16.03 -0.18
CA LYS A 123 5.74 -17.30 -0.21
C LYS A 123 4.79 -18.49 -0.07
N ARG A 124 5.14 -19.56 -0.77
CA ARG A 124 4.50 -20.87 -0.64
C ARG A 124 4.85 -21.52 0.70
#